data_AF-M3VC15-F1
#
_entry.id   AF-M3VC15-F1
#
_cell.length_a   1.000
_cell.length_b   1.000
_cell.length_c   1.000
_cell.angle_alpha   90.00
_cell.angle_beta   90.00
_cell.angle_gamma   90.00
#
_symmetry.space_group_name_H-M   'P 1'
#
loop_
_entity.id
_entity.type
_entity.pdbx_description
1 polymer ?
#
loop_
_entity_poly.entity_id
_entity_poly.type
_entity_poly.pdbx_seq_one_letter_code
_entity_poly.pdbx_strand_id
1 'polypeptide(L)'
;MAKKLAGWDARVREAEREPVEFDLPDGTTVRVEQISGGQARRLKRTDDEDEQLEILFGAKKAEKILDAYEDVPASVLSSLLQDIFDHFNGDKGKARKLSAVPSDD
;
A
#
# COMPACT_ATOMS: atom_id res chain seq x y z
N MET A 1 25.81 0.74 29.26
CA MET A 1 25.80 0.58 27.79
C MET A 1 24.69 -0.39 27.42
N ALA A 2 23.54 0.11 26.95
CA ALA A 2 22.43 -0.77 26.54
C ALA A 2 22.71 -1.30 25.13
N LYS A 3 22.88 -2.63 25.00
CA LYS A 3 22.85 -3.31 23.70
C LYS A 3 21.45 -3.16 23.12
N LYS A 4 21.22 -2.12 22.29
CA LYS A 4 20.04 -2.06 21.43
C LYS A 4 20.05 -3.32 20.55
N LEU A 5 19.13 -4.23 20.82
CA LEU A 5 18.90 -5.43 20.01
C LEU A 5 18.60 -4.95 18.59
N ALA A 6 19.39 -5.38 17.60
CA ALA A 6 19.21 -5.01 16.20
C ALA A 6 17.78 -5.29 15.66
N GLY A 7 17.01 -6.15 16.33
CA GLY A 7 15.60 -6.40 16.02
C GLY A 7 14.59 -5.39 16.61
N TRP A 8 14.96 -4.58 17.61
CA TRP A 8 14.08 -3.56 18.19
C TRP A 8 13.92 -2.38 17.24
N ASP A 9 15.01 -1.86 16.66
CA ASP A 9 14.92 -0.75 15.69
C ASP A 9 14.17 -1.16 14.41
N ALA A 10 14.22 -2.44 14.00
CA ALA A 10 13.42 -2.96 12.90
C ALA A 10 11.92 -3.03 13.26
N ARG A 11 11.58 -3.47 14.49
CA ARG A 11 10.20 -3.49 14.99
C ARG A 11 9.62 -2.09 15.20
N VAL A 12 10.43 -1.16 15.69
CA VAL A 12 10.03 0.24 15.85
C VAL A 12 9.82 0.88 14.48
N ARG A 13 10.70 0.64 13.50
CA ARG A 13 10.49 1.10 12.11
C ARG A 13 9.28 0.46 11.43
N GLU A 14 9.03 -0.82 11.69
CA GLU A 14 7.81 -1.49 11.20
C GLU A 14 6.60 -0.77 11.77
N ALA A 15 6.58 -0.51 13.09
CA ALA A 15 5.52 0.20 13.81
C ALA A 15 5.37 1.70 13.46
N GLU A 16 6.41 2.37 12.94
CA GLU A 16 6.40 3.79 12.57
C GLU A 16 5.79 4.08 11.19
N ARG A 17 5.44 3.06 10.39
CA ARG A 17 4.81 3.30 9.08
C ARG A 17 3.34 3.67 9.25
N GLU A 18 2.99 4.89 8.87
CA GLU A 18 1.61 5.33 8.85
C GLU A 18 0.80 4.50 7.83
N PRO A 19 -0.46 4.14 8.18
CA PRO A 19 -1.37 3.47 7.25
C PRO A 19 -1.62 4.35 6.02
N VAL A 20 -1.82 3.72 4.88
CA VAL A 20 -2.15 4.44 3.63
C VAL A 20 -3.65 4.39 3.43
N GLU A 21 -4.27 5.55 3.26
CA GLU A 21 -5.68 5.68 2.91
C GLU A 21 -5.77 6.23 1.48
N PHE A 22 -6.70 5.68 0.69
CA PHE A 22 -7.00 6.17 -0.65
C PHE A 22 -8.48 5.99 -0.95
N ASP A 23 -9.00 6.86 -1.81
CA ASP A 23 -10.39 6.84 -2.23
C ASP A 23 -10.53 6.06 -3.54
N LEU A 24 -11.44 5.10 -3.54
CA LEU A 24 -11.85 4.37 -4.72
C LEU A 24 -12.71 5.26 -5.63
N PRO A 25 -12.81 4.93 -6.93
CA PRO A 25 -13.66 5.64 -7.89
C PRO A 25 -15.15 5.69 -7.50
N ASP A 26 -15.62 4.71 -6.73
CA ASP A 26 -16.99 4.65 -6.19
C ASP A 26 -17.21 5.55 -4.95
N GLY A 27 -16.17 6.28 -4.52
CA GLY A 27 -16.18 7.12 -3.32
C GLY A 27 -15.92 6.36 -2.01
N THR A 28 -15.62 5.07 -2.06
CA THR A 28 -15.22 4.29 -0.88
C THR A 28 -13.78 4.61 -0.49
N THR A 29 -13.54 5.02 0.74
CA THR A 29 -12.17 5.07 1.28
C THR A 29 -11.69 3.69 1.71
N VAL A 30 -10.52 3.27 1.23
CA VAL A 30 -9.86 2.03 1.63
C VAL A 30 -8.55 2.36 2.34
N ARG A 31 -8.25 1.56 3.37
CA ARG A 31 -7.07 1.70 4.20
C ARG A 31 -6.20 0.46 4.14
N VAL A 32 -4.92 0.64 3.81
CA VAL A 32 -3.85 -0.34 3.92
C VAL A 32 -3.20 -0.16 5.28
N GLU A 33 -3.44 -1.12 6.16
CA GLU A 33 -2.65 -1.25 7.38
C GLU A 33 -1.20 -1.65 7.05
N GLN A 34 -0.29 -1.48 8.01
CA GLN A 34 1.10 -1.92 7.87
C GLN A 34 1.19 -3.31 7.24
N ILE A 35 1.89 -3.40 6.11
CA ILE A 35 2.19 -4.70 5.51
C ILE A 35 3.24 -5.43 6.36
N SER A 36 2.96 -6.67 6.69
CA SER A 36 3.93 -7.54 7.34
C SER A 36 5.11 -7.83 6.41
N GLY A 37 6.29 -8.14 6.97
CA GLY A 37 7.44 -8.60 6.18
C GLY A 37 7.14 -9.82 5.29
N GLY A 38 6.16 -10.65 5.65
CA GLY A 38 5.66 -11.75 4.82
C GLY A 38 4.88 -11.25 3.60
N GLN A 39 3.96 -10.32 3.79
CA GLN A 39 3.22 -9.68 2.68
C GLN A 39 4.16 -8.93 1.75
N ALA A 40 5.09 -8.14 2.29
CA ALA A 40 6.09 -7.41 1.50
C ALA A 40 6.96 -8.31 0.62
N ARG A 41 7.29 -9.52 1.11
CA ARG A 41 8.02 -10.54 0.33
C ARG A 41 7.17 -11.21 -0.74
N ARG A 42 5.87 -11.41 -0.48
CA ARG A 42 4.94 -11.96 -1.46
C ARG A 42 4.68 -10.96 -2.59
N LEU A 43 4.39 -9.70 -2.24
CA LEU A 43 4.23 -8.61 -3.21
C LEU A 43 5.46 -8.44 -4.12
N LYS A 44 6.68 -8.61 -3.59
CA LYS A 44 7.92 -8.59 -4.40
C LYS A 44 8.03 -9.69 -5.46
N ARG A 45 7.23 -10.73 -5.38
CA ARG A 45 7.29 -11.94 -6.21
C ARG A 45 6.07 -12.12 -7.09
N THR A 46 5.08 -11.26 -6.94
CA THR A 46 3.79 -11.33 -7.62
C THR A 46 3.70 -10.12 -8.53
N ASP A 47 3.52 -10.36 -9.82
CA ASP A 47 3.27 -9.31 -10.83
C ASP A 47 1.77 -9.22 -11.21
N ASP A 48 0.94 -10.08 -10.61
CA ASP A 48 -0.51 -10.16 -10.81
C ASP A 48 -1.23 -9.19 -9.86
N GLU A 49 -2.00 -8.25 -10.42
CA GLU A 49 -2.68 -7.18 -9.67
C GLU A 49 -3.75 -7.73 -8.72
N ASP A 50 -4.47 -8.76 -9.13
CA ASP A 50 -5.51 -9.39 -8.32
C ASP A 50 -4.87 -10.04 -7.09
N GLU A 51 -3.80 -10.82 -7.29
CA GLU A 51 -3.07 -11.43 -6.16
C GLU A 51 -2.41 -10.36 -5.27
N GLN A 52 -1.89 -9.25 -5.83
CA GLN A 52 -1.36 -8.14 -5.04
C GLN A 52 -2.44 -7.51 -4.15
N LEU A 53 -3.64 -7.28 -4.68
CA LEU A 53 -4.78 -6.77 -3.92
C LEU A 53 -5.21 -7.76 -2.83
N GLU A 54 -5.26 -9.06 -3.12
CA GLU A 54 -5.57 -10.08 -2.11
C GLU A 54 -4.54 -10.09 -0.98
N ILE A 55 -3.26 -9.90 -1.29
CA ILE A 55 -2.19 -9.84 -0.28
C ILE A 55 -2.32 -8.60 0.60
N LEU A 56 -2.72 -7.45 0.03
CA LEU A 56 -2.83 -6.17 0.73
C LEU A 56 -4.13 -6.05 1.55
N PHE A 57 -5.26 -6.47 0.98
CA PHE A 57 -6.59 -6.19 1.52
C PHE A 57 -7.38 -7.45 1.90
N GLY A 58 -6.96 -8.61 1.42
CA GLY A 58 -7.71 -9.87 1.49
C GLY A 58 -8.76 -9.98 0.37
N ALA A 59 -9.10 -11.22 0.00
CA ALA A 59 -9.99 -11.55 -1.13
C ALA A 59 -11.27 -10.71 -1.21
N LYS A 60 -12.01 -10.58 -0.10
CA LYS A 60 -13.28 -9.84 -0.08
C LYS A 60 -13.14 -8.35 -0.38
N LYS A 61 -12.04 -7.72 0.04
CA LYS A 61 -11.80 -6.30 -0.26
C LYS A 61 -11.15 -6.13 -1.62
N ALA A 62 -10.31 -7.07 -2.05
CA ALA A 62 -9.73 -7.11 -3.38
C ALA A 62 -10.83 -7.12 -4.45
N GLU A 63 -11.82 -8.00 -4.32
CA GLU A 63 -12.99 -8.06 -5.20
C GLU A 63 -13.72 -6.71 -5.28
N LYS A 64 -13.96 -6.05 -4.13
CA LYS A 64 -14.59 -4.73 -4.11
C LYS A 64 -13.74 -3.65 -4.81
N ILE A 65 -12.42 -3.71 -4.67
CA ILE A 65 -11.51 -2.76 -5.33
C ILE A 65 -11.53 -3.01 -6.85
N LEU A 66 -11.47 -4.27 -7.28
CA LEU A 66 -11.55 -4.64 -8.70
C LEU A 66 -12.88 -4.17 -9.31
N ASP A 67 -14.01 -4.40 -8.63
CA ASP A 67 -15.32 -3.89 -9.07
C ASP A 67 -15.34 -2.36 -9.19
N ALA A 68 -14.73 -1.65 -8.23
CA ALA A 68 -14.66 -0.19 -8.27
C ALA A 68 -13.73 0.34 -9.38
N TYR A 69 -12.79 -0.48 -9.85
CA TYR A 69 -11.84 -0.17 -10.92
C TYR A 69 -12.22 -0.78 -12.28
N GLU A 70 -13.34 -1.50 -12.40
CA GLU A 70 -13.80 -2.14 -13.64
C GLU A 70 -13.89 -1.14 -14.81
N ASP A 71 -14.43 0.05 -14.54
CA ASP A 71 -14.60 1.14 -15.50
C ASP A 71 -13.38 2.08 -15.60
N VAL A 72 -12.33 1.81 -14.82
CA VAL A 72 -11.13 2.66 -14.74
C VAL A 72 -10.00 2.04 -15.57
N PRO A 73 -9.14 2.83 -16.23
CA PRO A 73 -8.01 2.27 -16.94
C PRO A 73 -7.12 1.44 -16.00
N ALA A 74 -6.76 0.23 -16.43
CA ALA A 74 -5.92 -0.70 -15.65
C ALA A 74 -4.62 -0.04 -15.14
N SER A 75 -4.05 0.89 -15.91
CA SER A 75 -2.86 1.65 -15.51
C SER A 75 -3.02 2.45 -14.20
N VAL A 76 -4.25 2.84 -13.84
CA VAL A 76 -4.53 3.55 -12.59
C VAL A 76 -4.41 2.58 -11.41
N LEU A 77 -4.94 1.36 -11.56
CA LEU A 77 -4.81 0.31 -10.54
C LEU A 77 -3.33 -0.10 -10.37
N SER A 78 -2.61 -0.31 -11.46
CA SER A 78 -1.17 -0.60 -11.41
C SER A 78 -0.39 0.50 -10.69
N SER A 79 -0.74 1.77 -10.97
CA SER A 79 -0.09 2.93 -10.35
C SER A 79 -0.38 3.00 -8.84
N LEU A 80 -1.62 2.75 -8.43
CA LEU A 80 -2.00 2.68 -7.02
C LEU A 80 -1.22 1.58 -6.29
N LEU A 81 -1.15 0.38 -6.86
CA LEU A 81 -0.41 -0.75 -6.29
C LEU A 81 1.08 -0.44 -6.15
N GLN A 82 1.67 0.21 -7.17
CA GLN A 82 3.05 0.66 -7.12
C GLN A 82 3.28 1.71 -6.03
N ASP A 83 2.38 2.69 -5.87
CA ASP A 83 2.49 3.73 -4.83
C ASP A 83 2.40 3.13 -3.42
N ILE A 84 1.48 2.18 -3.20
CA ILE A 84 1.38 1.43 -1.95
C ILE A 84 2.68 0.66 -1.69
N PHE A 85 3.17 -0.03 -2.71
CA PHE A 85 4.41 -0.79 -2.59
C PHE A 85 5.60 0.12 -2.30
N ASP A 86 5.72 1.29 -2.94
CA ASP A 86 6.78 2.24 -2.67
C ASP A 86 6.67 2.84 -1.25
N HIS A 87 5.48 3.09 -0.73
CA HIS A 87 5.31 3.55 0.66
C HIS A 87 5.80 2.52 1.68
N PHE A 88 5.53 1.23 1.44
CA PHE A 88 5.84 0.17 2.39
C PHE A 88 7.12 -0.64 2.08
N ASN A 89 7.71 -0.51 0.91
CA ASN A 89 8.91 -1.25 0.49
C ASN A 89 9.99 -0.31 -0.06
N GLY A 90 9.61 0.91 -0.42
CA GLY A 90 10.50 1.94 -0.94
C GLY A 90 11.42 2.48 0.14
N ASP A 91 12.69 2.42 -0.25
CA ASP A 91 13.84 3.17 0.21
C ASP A 91 13.52 4.65 0.51
N LYS A 92 14.33 5.30 1.35
CA LYS A 92 14.14 6.66 1.92
C LYS A 92 14.08 7.83 0.90
N GLY A 93 13.83 7.59 -0.38
CA GLY A 93 14.04 8.55 -1.45
C GLY A 93 12.83 9.39 -1.85
N LYS A 94 11.62 8.81 -1.92
CA LYS A 94 10.46 9.50 -2.51
C LYS A 94 9.15 8.93 -1.96
N ALA A 95 8.84 9.19 -0.70
CA ALA A 95 7.43 9.34 -0.35
C ALA A 95 6.94 10.56 -1.15
N ARG A 96 6.44 10.34 -2.38
CA ARG A 96 5.59 11.35 -3.00
C ARG A 96 4.47 11.49 -2.00
N LYS A 97 4.35 12.67 -1.40
CA LYS A 97 3.13 13.06 -0.69
C LYS A 97 1.99 12.63 -1.61
N LEU A 98 1.23 11.61 -1.22
CA LEU A 98 -0.11 11.39 -1.70
C LEU A 98 -0.93 12.54 -1.12
N SER A 99 -0.59 13.77 -1.51
CA SER A 99 -1.42 14.92 -1.23
C SER A 99 -2.58 14.79 -2.16
N ALA A 100 -3.73 14.51 -1.55
CA ALA A 100 -5.05 14.80 -2.06
C ALA A 100 -5.01 15.95 -3.07
N VAL A 101 -5.68 15.71 -4.19
CA VAL A 101 -6.10 16.69 -5.19
C VAL A 101 -6.13 18.11 -4.59
N PRO A 102 -5.26 19.04 -5.02
CA PRO A 102 -5.56 20.44 -4.80
C PRO A 102 -6.76 20.76 -5.69
N SER A 103 -7.95 20.80 -5.10
CA SER A 103 -9.07 21.51 -5.70
C SER A 103 -8.65 22.97 -5.80
N ASP A 104 -8.67 23.47 -7.04
CA ASP A 104 -8.62 24.86 -7.46
C ASP A 104 -9.33 25.81 -6.47
N ASP A 105 -8.62 26.87 -6.05
CA ASP A 105 -9.14 28.25 -5.98
C ASP A 105 -7.95 29.25 -6.06
#